data_AF-A0A5B7F811-F1
#
_entry.id   AF-A0A5B7F811-F1
#
_cell.length_a   1.000
_cell.length_b   1.000
_cell.length_c   1.000
_cell.angle_alpha   90.00
_cell.angle_beta   90.00
_cell.angle_gamma   90.00
#
_symmetry.space_group_name_H-M   'P 1'
#
loop_
_entity.id
_entity.type
_entity.pdbx_description
1 polymer ?
#
loop_
_entity_poly.entity_id
_entity_poly.type
_entity_poly.pdbx_seq_one_letter_code
_entity_poly.pdbx_strand_id
1 'polypeptide(L)' 'MMSTMVKLRAGFDEVDDDDVQDLLESHAEPLSNDELIELDKASQEAEEGDKEEEPVRGLDNKTLKRMSRYRKSSGNYEGT' A
#
# COMPACT_ATOMS: atom_id res chain seq x y z
N MET A 1 -18.59 2.67 -33.60
CA MET A 1 -18.16 3.02 -32.23
C MET A 1 -18.64 1.90 -31.31
N MET A 2 -17.72 1.18 -30.64
CA MET A 2 -18.05 0.11 -29.69
C MET A 2 -17.62 0.55 -28.28
N SER A 3 -18.41 1.42 -27.63
CA SER A 3 -17.97 2.09 -26.39
C SER A 3 -18.88 1.88 -25.18
N THR A 4 -19.60 0.75 -25.09
CA THR A 4 -20.46 0.48 -23.90
C THR A 4 -20.41 -0.96 -23.38
N MET A 5 -19.67 -1.88 -24.01
CA MET A 5 -19.80 -3.32 -23.71
C MET A 5 -18.89 -3.83 -22.56
N VAL A 6 -18.42 -2.96 -21.66
CA VAL A 6 -17.61 -3.36 -20.48
C VAL A 6 -18.33 -3.09 -19.15
N LYS A 7 -19.43 -2.30 -19.15
CA LYS A 7 -20.04 -1.80 -17.91
C LYS A 7 -20.88 -2.82 -17.12
N LEU A 8 -21.37 -3.88 -17.77
CA LEU A 8 -22.37 -4.78 -17.16
C LEU A 8 -21.82 -6.01 -16.42
N ARG A 9 -20.49 -6.19 -16.29
CA ARG A 9 -19.91 -7.47 -15.81
C ARG A 9 -19.37 -7.47 -14.38
N ALA A 10 -19.37 -6.35 -13.66
CA ALA A 10 -18.71 -6.29 -12.34
C ALA A 10 -19.49 -5.55 -11.22
N GLY A 11 -20.76 -5.15 -11.46
CA GLY A 11 -21.59 -4.56 -10.41
C GLY A 11 -21.14 -3.18 -9.92
N PHE A 12 -20.31 -2.48 -10.69
CA PHE A 12 -19.97 -1.09 -10.43
C PHE A 12 -21.10 -0.20 -10.93
N ASP A 13 -21.59 0.67 -10.06
CA ASP A 13 -22.53 1.71 -10.45
C ASP A 13 -21.82 2.77 -11.30
N GLU A 14 -22.57 3.36 -12.23
CA GLU A 14 -22.06 4.46 -13.03
C GLU A 14 -22.05 5.72 -12.18
N VAL A 15 -20.86 6.25 -11.89
CA VAL A 15 -20.73 7.58 -11.29
C VAL A 15 -20.97 8.61 -12.39
N ASP A 16 -21.93 9.50 -12.17
CA ASP A 16 -22.21 10.63 -13.05
C ASP A 16 -21.56 11.94 -12.56
N ASP A 17 -21.71 13.01 -13.34
CA ASP A 17 -21.10 14.31 -13.02
C ASP A 17 -21.77 14.98 -11.81
N ASP A 18 -23.02 14.61 -11.49
CA ASP A 18 -23.75 15.13 -10.34
C ASP A 18 -23.24 14.45 -9.05
N ASP A 19 -22.98 13.14 -9.08
CA ASP A 19 -22.35 12.39 -7.98
C ASP A 19 -20.99 13.00 -7.56
N VAL A 20 -20.20 13.44 -8.55
CA VAL A 20 -18.90 14.07 -8.32
C VAL A 20 -19.06 15.48 -7.75
N GLN A 21 -20.05 16.24 -8.22
CA GLN A 21 -20.34 17.59 -7.72
C GLN A 21 -20.80 17.57 -6.27
N ASP A 22 -21.74 16.67 -5.93
CA ASP A 22 -22.24 16.50 -4.56
C ASP A 22 -21.11 16.18 -3.58
N LEU A 23 -20.17 15.31 -3.98
CA LEU A 23 -19.01 14.98 -3.15
C LEU A 23 -18.11 16.19 -2.93
N LEU A 24 -17.80 16.94 -3.99
CA LEU A 24 -16.94 18.12 -3.91
C LEU A 24 -17.58 19.22 -3.07
N GLU A 25 -18.88 19.45 -3.23
CA GLU A 25 -19.62 20.45 -2.46
C GLU A 25 -19.68 20.08 -0.97
N SER A 26 -19.87 18.80 -0.65
CA SER A 26 -19.86 18.30 0.74
C SER A 26 -18.51 18.46 1.47
N HIS A 27 -17.42 18.64 0.73
CA HIS A 27 -16.06 18.79 1.26
C HIS A 27 -15.39 20.11 0.88
N ALA A 28 -16.15 21.06 0.33
CA ALA A 28 -15.64 22.37 -0.04
C ALA A 28 -15.58 23.35 1.16
N GLU A 29 -16.27 23.03 2.26
CA GLU A 29 -16.26 23.89 3.43
C GLU A 29 -14.87 23.91 4.08
N PRO A 30 -14.28 25.11 4.28
CA PRO A 30 -13.00 25.23 4.94
C PRO A 30 -13.16 24.90 6.42
N LEU A 31 -12.18 24.18 6.96
CA LEU A 31 -12.12 23.89 8.39
C LEU A 31 -11.90 25.18 9.19
N SER A 32 -12.56 25.26 10.34
CA SER A 32 -12.32 26.28 11.35
C SER A 32 -10.99 26.05 12.08
N ASN A 33 -10.51 27.08 12.77
CA ASN A 33 -9.27 26.98 13.56
C ASN A 33 -9.35 25.93 14.67
N ASP A 34 -10.52 25.76 15.29
CA ASP A 34 -10.71 24.79 16.37
C ASP A 34 -10.66 23.36 15.83
N GLU A 35 -11.29 23.09 14.67
CA GLU A 35 -11.24 21.81 13.98
C GLU A 35 -9.82 21.45 13.49
N LEU A 36 -9.05 22.43 13.03
CA LEU A 36 -7.65 22.24 12.66
C LEU A 36 -6.78 21.82 13.86
N ILE A 37 -7.03 22.41 15.04
CA ILE A 37 -6.31 22.06 16.27
C ILE A 37 -6.70 20.65 16.75
N GLU A 38 -7.95 20.24 16.58
CA GLU A 38 -8.40 18.88 16.91
C GLU A 38 -7.80 17.84 15.97
N LEU A 39 -7.71 18.13 14.66
CA LEU A 39 -7.04 17.27 13.69
C LEU A 39 -5.54 17.12 13.98
N ASP A 40 -4.85 18.19 14.35
CA ASP A 40 -3.43 18.14 14.71
C ASP A 40 -3.18 17.18 15.90
N LYS A 41 -4.03 17.24 16.92
CA LYS A 41 -3.98 16.33 18.07
C LYS A 41 -4.27 14.89 17.67
N ALA A 42 -5.31 14.66 16.88
CA ALA A 42 -5.67 13.32 16.40
C ALA A 42 -4.56 12.71 15.51
N SER A 43 -3.88 13.54 14.71
CA SER A 43 -2.73 13.11 13.90
C SER A 43 -1.54 12.69 14.78
N GLN A 44 -1.25 13.46 15.83
CA GLN A 44 -0.17 13.12 16.77
C GLN A 44 -0.45 11.81 17.53
N GLU A 45 -1.69 11.59 17.97
CA GLU A 45 -2.09 10.33 18.61
C GLU A 45 -2.01 9.13 17.66
N ALA A 46 -2.31 9.33 16.36
CA ALA A 46 -2.21 8.28 15.35
C ALA A 46 -0.74 7.95 15.00
N GLU A 47 0.14 8.95 14.96
CA GLU A 47 1.57 8.78 14.68
C GLU A 47 2.31 8.04 15.80
N GLU A 48 1.98 8.31 17.08
CA GLU A 48 2.59 7.59 18.22
C GLU A 48 2.21 6.10 18.29
N GLY A 49 1.15 5.69 17.57
CA GLY A 49 0.67 4.31 17.50
C GLY A 49 1.39 3.44 16.46
N ASP A 50 1.99 4.05 15.43
CA ASP A 50 2.70 3.33 14.36
C ASP A 50 4.14 3.07 14.77
N LYS A 51 4.30 2.10 15.67
CA LYS A 51 5.59 1.47 15.91
C LYS A 51 5.93 0.72 14.63
N GLU A 52 6.65 1.38 13.73
CA GLU A 52 7.21 0.75 12.53
C GLU A 52 7.79 -0.61 12.95
N GLU A 53 7.13 -1.69 12.53
CA GLU A 53 7.64 -3.03 12.78
C GLU A 53 9.01 -3.07 12.12
N GLU A 54 10.08 -3.22 12.92
CA GLU A 54 11.44 -3.20 12.41
C GLU A 54 11.51 -4.16 11.22
N PRO A 55 11.88 -3.71 10.01
CA PRO A 55 11.87 -4.56 8.84
C PRO A 55 12.71 -5.78 9.16
N VAL A 56 12.10 -6.97 9.11
CA VAL A 56 12.79 -8.23 9.41
C VAL A 56 14.11 -8.22 8.67
N ARG A 57 15.21 -8.17 9.42
CA ARG A 57 16.56 -8.00 8.88
C ARG A 57 16.88 -9.20 7.98
N GLY A 58 16.53 -9.06 6.69
CA GLY A 58 16.77 -10.08 5.68
C GLY A 58 18.25 -10.41 5.61
N LEU A 59 18.56 -11.70 5.38
CA LEU A 59 19.94 -12.16 5.25
C LEU A 59 20.69 -11.29 4.23
N ASP A 60 21.84 -10.76 4.63
CA ASP A 60 22.61 -9.89 3.76
C ASP A 60 23.04 -10.62 2.47
N ASN A 61 23.18 -9.86 1.39
CA ASN A 61 23.56 -10.41 0.08
C ASN A 61 24.90 -11.16 0.10
N LYS A 62 25.82 -10.84 1.03
CA LYS A 62 27.10 -11.54 1.16
C LYS A 62 26.89 -12.93 1.77
N THR A 63 25.99 -13.04 2.74
CA THR A 63 25.55 -14.30 3.34
C THR A 63 24.86 -15.19 2.30
N LEU A 64 23.93 -14.66 1.50
CA LEU A 64 23.28 -15.41 0.42
C LEU A 64 24.29 -15.92 -0.62
N LYS A 65 25.24 -15.06 -1.04
CA LYS A 65 26.31 -15.45 -1.98
C LYS A 65 27.21 -16.54 -1.40
N ARG A 66 27.49 -16.51 -0.10
CA ARG A 66 28.29 -17.54 0.58
C ARG A 66 27.53 -18.88 0.66
N MET A 67 26.26 -18.87 1.05
CA MET A 67 25.41 -20.08 1.08
C MET A 67 25.28 -20.73 -0.30
N SER A 68 25.14 -19.93 -1.36
CA SER A 68 25.08 -20.46 -2.73
C SER A 68 26.34 -21.22 -3.15
N ARG A 69 27.52 -20.87 -2.60
CA ARG A 69 28.78 -21.56 -2.88
C ARG A 69 28.85 -22.90 -2.15
N TYR A 70 28.45 -22.93 -0.88
CA TYR A 70 28.43 -24.17 -0.10
C TYR A 70 27.46 -25.22 -0.69
N ARG A 71 26.30 -24.79 -1.21
CA ARG A 71 25.34 -25.67 -1.87
C ARG A 71 25.87 -26.27 -3.18
N LYS A 72 26.71 -25.53 -3.92
CA LYS A 72 27.32 -26.01 -5.17
C LYS A 72 28.46 -27.00 -4.91
N SER A 73 29.15 -26.90 -3.78
CA SER A 73 30.23 -27.82 -3.42
C SER A 73 29.76 -29.13 -2.80
N SER A 74 28.50 -29.23 -2.34
CA SER A 74 28.00 -30.41 -1.62
C SER A 74 27.34 -31.48 -2.50
N GLY A 75 27.26 -31.28 -3.81
CA GLY A 75 26.63 -32.22 -4.73
C GLY A 75 27.59 -32.65 -5.81
N ASN A 76 28.53 -33.55 -5.49
CA ASN A 76 29.27 -34.40 -6.43
C ASN A 76 29.85 -35.59 -5.65
N TYR A 77 29.16 -36.73 -5.65
CA TYR A 77 29.84 -38.02 -5.52
C TYR A 77 29.64 -38.75 -6.85
N GLU A 78 30.64 -38.64 -7.73
CA GLU A 78 30.76 -39.50 -8.89
C GLU A 78 31.30 -40.85 -8.40
N GLY A 79 30.43 -41.87 -8.38
CA GLY A 79 30.83 -43.27 -8.18
C GLY A 79 30.98 -43.94 -9.54
N THR A 80 32.21 -44.28 -9.89
CA THR A 80 32.60 -45.22 -10.95
C THR A 80 32.17 -46.65 -10.63
#